data_AF-A0AAU6BQQ0-F1
#
_entry.id   AF-A0AAU6BQQ0-F1
#
_cell.length_a   1.000
_cell.length_b   1.000
_cell.length_c   1.000
_cell.angle_alpha   90.00
_cell.angle_beta   90.00
_cell.angle_gamma   90.00
#
_symmetry.space_group_name_H-M   'P 1'
#
loop_
_entity.id
_entity.type
_entity.pdbx_description
1 polymer ?
#
loop_
_entity_poly.entity_id
_entity_poly.type
_entity_poly.pdbx_seq_one_letter_code
_entity_poly.pdbx_strand_id
1 'polypeptide(L)'
;MTPTLLAIAMPFAVTLCYATVCAASPFGNCRKCNGWGFQMKTDRKGRQKRGKDCRRCHATGKRIRIGRWLYNRWARIYRAGTDTPRPEGSR
;
A
#
# COMPACT_ATOMS: atom_id res chain seq x y z
N MET A 1 -3.07 -19.59 36.09
CA MET A 1 -3.21 -18.28 35.39
C MET A 1 -2.80 -18.47 33.94
N THR A 2 -3.22 -17.57 33.03
CA THR A 2 -2.56 -17.22 31.74
C THR A 2 -2.99 -17.77 30.36
N PRO A 3 -3.80 -18.84 30.16
CA PRO A 3 -4.10 -19.26 28.78
C PRO A 3 -5.00 -18.27 28.02
N THR A 4 -5.93 -17.62 28.72
CA THR A 4 -6.83 -16.61 28.15
C THR A 4 -6.09 -15.31 27.76
N LEU A 5 -5.18 -14.85 28.61
CA LEU A 5 -4.32 -13.70 28.31
C LEU A 5 -3.42 -13.97 27.10
N LEU A 6 -2.82 -15.16 27.01
CA LEU A 6 -2.04 -15.58 25.84
C LEU A 6 -2.90 -15.65 24.57
N ALA A 7 -4.12 -16.18 24.67
CA ALA A 7 -5.04 -16.28 23.55
C ALA A 7 -5.46 -14.91 23.00
N ILE A 8 -5.48 -13.86 23.83
CA ILE A 8 -5.76 -12.48 23.39
C ILE A 8 -4.48 -11.78 22.90
N ALA A 9 -3.37 -11.95 23.63
CA ALA A 9 -2.12 -11.26 23.33
C ALA A 9 -1.52 -11.67 21.98
N MET A 10 -1.59 -12.95 21.60
CA MET A 10 -1.06 -13.42 20.32
C MET A 10 -1.72 -12.78 19.09
N PRO A 11 -3.06 -12.84 18.92
CA PRO A 11 -3.71 -12.19 17.78
C PRO A 11 -3.54 -10.66 17.83
N PHE A 12 -3.49 -10.04 19.01
CA PHE A 12 -3.15 -8.62 19.14
C PHE A 12 -1.75 -8.30 18.61
N ALA A 13 -0.75 -9.08 19.00
CA ALA A 13 0.62 -8.90 18.51
C ALA A 13 0.71 -9.09 16.99
N VAL A 14 0.05 -10.11 16.45
CA VAL A 14 0.01 -10.38 15.00
C VAL A 14 -0.67 -9.23 14.24
N THR A 15 -1.79 -8.73 14.74
CA THR A 15 -2.51 -7.61 14.11
C THR A 15 -1.70 -6.32 14.14
N LEU A 16 -1.02 -6.02 15.26
CA LEU A 16 -0.10 -4.89 15.36
C LEU A 16 1.09 -5.04 14.42
N CYS A 17 1.71 -6.22 14.35
CA CYS A 17 2.83 -6.49 13.46
C CYS A 17 2.41 -6.37 11.97
N TYR A 18 1.21 -6.82 11.62
CA TYR A 18 0.67 -6.62 10.28
C TYR A 18 0.44 -5.13 9.97
N ALA A 19 -0.08 -4.37 10.93
CA ALA A 19 -0.29 -2.93 10.80
C ALA A 19 1.04 -2.17 10.63
N THR A 20 2.08 -2.50 11.41
CA THR A 20 3.41 -1.88 11.29
C THR A 20 4.04 -2.18 9.94
N VAL A 21 3.93 -3.42 9.44
CA VAL A 21 4.40 -3.79 8.10
C VAL A 21 3.64 -3.06 7.00
N CYS A 22 2.34 -2.80 7.18
CA CYS A 22 1.54 -1.99 6.27
C CYS A 22 1.95 -0.50 6.28
N ALA A 23 2.42 0.01 7.43
CA ALA A 23 2.89 1.38 7.57
C ALA A 23 4.33 1.59 7.06
N ALA A 24 5.25 0.68 7.38
CA ALA A 24 6.66 0.75 7.01
C ALA A 24 6.90 0.46 5.51
N SER A 25 6.12 -0.44 4.90
CA SER A 25 6.20 -0.75 3.47
C SER A 25 4.86 -0.45 2.78
N PRO A 26 4.58 0.83 2.48
CA PRO A 26 3.33 1.25 1.88
C PRO A 26 3.21 0.81 0.41
N PHE A 27 4.32 0.42 -0.21
CA PHE A 27 4.39 0.03 -1.62
C PHE A 27 4.60 -1.47 -1.76
N GLY A 28 3.55 -2.19 -2.19
CA GLY A 28 3.65 -3.57 -2.62
C GLY A 28 4.08 -3.66 -4.09
N ASN A 29 4.73 -4.77 -4.46
CA ASN A 29 5.02 -5.04 -5.86
C ASN A 29 3.73 -5.23 -6.65
N CYS A 30 3.68 -4.68 -7.87
CA CYS A 30 2.54 -4.90 -8.75
C CYS A 30 2.46 -6.39 -9.12
N ARG A 31 1.38 -7.07 -8.72
CA ARG A 31 1.14 -8.51 -8.98
C ARG A 31 1.21 -8.92 -10.46
N LYS A 32 1.11 -7.98 -11.40
CA LYS A 32 1.12 -8.28 -12.83
C LYS A 32 2.51 -8.21 -13.46
N CYS A 33 3.39 -7.35 -12.94
CA CYS A 33 4.77 -7.22 -13.42
C CYS A 33 5.79 -7.59 -12.34
N ASN A 34 5.36 -8.14 -11.20
CA ASN A 34 6.21 -8.58 -10.09
C ASN A 34 7.24 -7.54 -9.61
N GLY A 35 6.92 -6.25 -9.70
CA GLY A 35 7.83 -5.18 -9.28
C GLY A 35 8.67 -4.57 -10.41
N TRP A 36 8.72 -5.19 -11.59
CA TRP A 36 9.59 -4.77 -12.70
C TRP A 36 9.12 -3.50 -13.43
N GLY A 37 7.82 -3.16 -13.34
CA GLY A 37 7.25 -2.03 -14.08
C GLY A 37 6.93 -2.30 -15.54
N PHE A 38 7.49 -3.36 -16.13
CA PHE A 38 7.22 -3.80 -17.50
C PHE A 38 7.06 -5.31 -17.57
N GLN A 39 6.52 -5.82 -18.68
CA GLN A 39 6.52 -7.25 -18.96
C GLN A 39 7.89 -7.67 -19.48
N MET A 40 8.50 -8.67 -18.84
CA MET A 40 9.71 -9.29 -19.37
C MET A 40 9.38 -10.14 -20.59
N LYS A 41 10.17 -10.01 -21.65
CA LYS A 41 10.10 -10.85 -22.83
C LYS A 41 11.46 -11.50 -23.08
N THR A 42 11.46 -12.78 -23.42
CA THR A 42 12.67 -13.47 -23.84
C THR A 42 12.79 -13.35 -25.36
N ASP A 43 13.96 -12.92 -25.83
CA ASP A 43 14.30 -12.90 -27.25
C ASP A 43 14.50 -14.34 -27.76
N ARG A 44 14.46 -14.55 -29.08
CA ARG A 44 14.70 -15.85 -29.73
C ARG A 44 16.07 -16.45 -29.40
N LYS A 45 17.01 -15.61 -28.94
CA LYS A 45 18.36 -15.96 -28.45
C LYS A 45 18.45 -16.13 -26.92
N GLY A 46 17.33 -16.25 -26.21
CA GLY A 46 17.32 -16.48 -24.75
C GLY A 46 17.61 -15.25 -23.88
N ARG A 47 17.85 -14.07 -24.47
CA ARG A 47 18.14 -12.84 -23.72
C ARG A 47 16.86 -12.23 -23.17
N GLN A 48 16.87 -11.81 -21.91
CA GLN A 48 15.75 -11.05 -21.34
C GLN A 48 15.78 -9.61 -21.85
N LYS A 49 14.68 -9.19 -22.49
CA LYS A 49 14.45 -7.82 -22.95
C LYS A 49 13.27 -7.23 -22.21
N ARG A 50 13.37 -5.91 -21.96
CA ARG A 50 12.24 -5.08 -21.55
C ARG A 50 11.17 -5.13 -22.63
N GLY A 51 10.02 -5.70 -22.28
CA GLY A 51 8.83 -5.70 -23.12
C GLY A 51 7.99 -4.44 -22.88
N LYS A 52 6.67 -4.58 -23.05
CA LYS A 52 5.73 -3.47 -22.91
C LYS A 52 5.61 -3.02 -21.46
N ASP A 53 5.42 -1.71 -21.25
CA ASP A 53 5.17 -1.16 -19.93
C ASP A 53 3.89 -1.71 -19.31
N CYS A 54 3.93 -1.94 -18.00
CA CYS A 54 2.79 -2.47 -17.27
C CYS A 54 1.73 -1.37 -17.12
N ARG A 55 0.65 -1.48 -17.89
CA ARG A 55 -0.53 -0.58 -17.79
C ARG A 55 -1.10 -0.49 -16.39
N ARG A 56 -0.96 -1.55 -15.57
CA ARG A 56 -1.55 -1.62 -14.23
C ARG A 56 -0.75 -0.84 -13.19
N CYS A 57 0.54 -0.60 -13.37
CA CYS A 57 1.32 0.23 -12.46
C CYS A 57 1.93 1.45 -13.16
N HIS A 58 1.51 1.74 -14.39
CA HIS A 58 2.04 2.86 -15.19
C HIS A 58 3.57 2.92 -15.18
N ALA A 59 4.21 1.78 -15.47
CA ALA A 59 5.67 1.61 -15.44
C ALA A 59 6.36 1.79 -14.08
N THR A 60 5.66 2.10 -12.99
CA THR A 60 6.27 2.32 -11.66
C THR A 60 6.72 1.02 -10.97
N GLY A 61 6.16 -0.13 -11.35
CA GLY A 61 6.45 -1.43 -10.72
C GLY A 61 5.82 -1.62 -9.32
N LYS A 62 5.42 -0.53 -8.67
CA LYS A 62 4.88 -0.50 -7.31
C LYS A 62 3.38 -0.17 -7.30
N ARG A 63 2.67 -0.62 -6.27
CA ARG A 63 1.28 -0.23 -5.95
C ARG A 63 1.13 0.01 -4.45
N ILE A 64 0.24 0.92 -4.08
CA ILE A 64 -0.08 1.23 -2.69
C ILE A 64 -0.77 0.02 -2.04
N ARG A 65 -0.30 -0.44 -0.87
CA ARG A 65 -0.96 -1.47 -0.06
C ARG A 65 -2.28 -0.96 0.53
N ILE A 66 -3.19 -1.90 0.82
CA ILE A 66 -4.54 -1.61 1.34
C ILE A 66 -4.48 -0.74 2.61
N GLY A 67 -3.55 -1.01 3.55
CA GLY A 67 -3.43 -0.23 4.77
C GLY A 67 -3.15 1.26 4.52
N ARG A 68 -2.20 1.59 3.63
CA ARG A 68 -1.91 2.99 3.27
C ARG A 68 -3.05 3.61 2.46
N TRP A 69 -3.72 2.84 1.61
CA TRP A 69 -4.91 3.30 0.90
C TRP A 69 -6.05 3.67 1.88
N LEU A 70 -6.28 2.84 2.90
CA LEU A 70 -7.30 3.07 3.92
C LEU A 70 -6.96 4.28 4.79
N TYR A 71 -5.71 4.42 5.22
CA TYR A 71 -5.25 5.60 5.97
C TYR A 71 -5.42 6.88 5.15
N ASN A 72 -5.01 6.89 3.88
CA ASN A 72 -5.17 8.07 3.02
C ASN A 72 -6.66 8.38 2.77
N ARG A 73 -7.53 7.37 2.72
CA ARG A 73 -8.98 7.56 2.59
C ARG A 73 -9.55 8.14 3.89
N TRP A 74 -9.20 7.58 5.04
CA TRP A 74 -9.62 8.05 6.35
C TRP A 74 -9.14 9.48 6.61
N ALA A 75 -7.86 9.78 6.39
CA ALA A 75 -7.29 11.11 6.60
C ALA A 75 -7.97 12.17 5.71
N ARG A 76 -8.40 11.81 4.49
CA ARG A 76 -9.19 12.72 3.64
C ARG A 76 -10.57 13.00 4.22
N ILE A 77 -11.26 11.97 4.71
CA ILE A 77 -12.60 12.11 5.32
C ILE A 77 -12.51 12.90 6.63
N TYR A 78 -11.53 12.57 7.47
CA TYR A 78 -11.28 13.27 8.72
C TYR A 78 -11.04 14.75 8.48
N ARG A 79 -10.11 15.11 7.58
CA ARG A 79 -9.85 16.52 7.24
C ARG A 79 -11.09 17.21 6.72
N ALA A 80 -11.81 16.60 5.78
CA ALA A 80 -13.06 17.17 5.26
C ALA A 80 -14.13 17.41 6.34
N GLY A 81 -14.14 16.62 7.42
CA GLY A 81 -15.03 16.81 8.57
C GLY A 81 -14.50 17.80 9.62
N THR A 82 -13.18 17.98 9.72
CA THR A 82 -12.54 18.91 10.67
C THR A 82 -12.20 20.27 10.06
N ASP A 83 -12.30 20.40 8.74
CA ASP A 83 -12.17 21.66 8.03
C ASP A 83 -13.40 22.50 8.39
N THR A 84 -13.31 23.21 9.52
CA THR A 84 -14.23 24.30 9.82
C THR A 84 -14.06 25.34 8.70
N PRO A 85 -15.15 25.75 8.03
CA PRO A 85 -15.04 26.79 7.02
C PRO A 85 -14.40 28.01 7.66
N ARG A 86 -13.28 28.46 7.09
CA ARG A 86 -12.64 29.70 7.53
C ARG A 86 -13.67 30.82 7.36
N PRO A 87 -13.93 31.65 8.38
CA PRO A 87 -14.88 32.75 8.24
C PRO A 87 -14.47 33.61 7.04
N GLU A 88 -15.47 33.86 6.19
CA GLU A 88 -15.38 34.59 4.93
C GLU A 88 -15.13 36.08 5.23
N GLY A 89 -13.93 36.40 5.70
CA GLY A 89 -13.61 37.77 6.14
C GLY A 89 -12.15 38.04 6.49
N SER A 90 -11.29 37.02 6.64
CA SER A 90 -9.85 37.24 6.86
C SER A 90 -9.09 37.23 5.53
N ARG A 91 -9.23 38.28 4.73
CA ARG A 91 -8.29 38.60 3.64
C ARG A 91 -7.75 40.00 3.86
#